data_AF-A0A950N1T2-F1
#
_entry.id   AF-A0A950N1T2-F1
#
_cell.length_a   1.000
_cell.length_b   1.000
_cell.length_c   1.000
_cell.angle_alpha   90.00
_cell.angle_beta   90.00
_cell.angle_gamma   90.00
#
_symmetry.space_group_name_H-M   'P 1'
#
loop_
_entity.id
_entity.type
_entity.pdbx_description
1 polymer ?
#
loop_
_entity_poly.entity_id
_entity_poly.type
_entity_poly.pdbx_seq_one_letter_code
_entity_poly.pdbx_strand_id
1 'polypeptide(L)'
;VALLVPLAEETLFRGYLLPRLAKQWGEIPGLLTSTLLFTVLHLRDGPFLPLIFLYGWVFGWARLRSGSIVSSAALHMVVNSVAATGILLSR
;
A
#
# COMPACT_ATOMS: atom_id res chain seq x y z
N VAL A 1 2.32 -17.89 -2.22
CA VAL A 1 1.49 -17.04 -1.32
C VAL A 1 1.92 -15.57 -1.35
N ALA A 2 3.23 -15.26 -1.49
CA ALA A 2 3.78 -13.89 -1.42
C ALA A 2 3.34 -12.88 -2.50
N LEU A 3 2.71 -13.31 -3.62
CA LEU A 3 2.27 -12.41 -4.70
C LEU A 3 0.76 -12.14 -4.69
N LEU A 4 -0.05 -13.12 -4.25
CA LEU A 4 -1.50 -12.99 -4.24
C LEU A 4 -1.99 -12.02 -3.17
N VAL A 5 -1.30 -11.98 -2.02
CA VAL A 5 -1.67 -11.09 -0.90
C VAL A 5 -1.46 -9.61 -1.30
N PRO A 6 -0.28 -9.18 -1.79
CA PRO A 6 -0.10 -7.80 -2.26
C PRO A 6 -1.10 -7.39 -3.34
N LEU A 7 -1.41 -8.28 -4.30
CA LEU A 7 -2.38 -7.98 -5.36
C LEU A 7 -3.80 -7.81 -4.80
N ALA A 8 -4.21 -8.63 -3.84
CA ALA A 8 -5.51 -8.50 -3.18
C ALA A 8 -5.61 -7.19 -2.39
N GLU A 9 -4.55 -6.85 -1.66
CA GLU A 9 -4.45 -5.59 -0.92
C GLU A 9 -4.54 -4.38 -1.84
N GLU A 10 -3.76 -4.35 -2.93
CA GLU A 10 -3.83 -3.25 -3.90
C GLU A 10 -5.19 -3.15 -4.59
N THR A 11 -5.82 -4.28 -4.89
CA THR A 11 -7.18 -4.30 -5.45
C THR A 11 -8.18 -3.65 -4.50
N LEU A 12 -8.13 -4.00 -3.20
CA LEU A 12 -9.02 -3.43 -2.19
C LEU A 12 -8.72 -1.95 -1.93
N PHE A 13 -7.48 -1.62 -1.62
CA PHE A 13 -7.12 -0.27 -1.17
C PHE A 13 -7.01 0.71 -2.34
N ARG A 14 -6.35 0.34 -3.44
CA ARG A 14 -6.04 1.25 -4.56
C ARG A 14 -7.06 1.12 -5.69
N GLY A 15 -7.62 -0.08 -5.87
CA GLY A 15 -8.68 -0.33 -6.84
C GLY A 15 -10.06 0.13 -6.38
N TYR A 16 -10.44 -0.16 -5.13
CA TYR A 16 -11.80 0.09 -4.63
C TYR A 16 -11.91 1.30 -3.69
N LEU A 17 -11.10 1.35 -2.63
CA LEU A 17 -11.27 2.28 -1.52
C LEU A 17 -10.79 3.70 -1.86
N LEU A 18 -9.52 3.85 -2.25
CA LEU A 18 -8.91 5.14 -2.54
C LEU A 18 -9.68 5.96 -3.59
N PRO A 19 -10.13 5.41 -4.74
CA PRO A 19 -10.89 6.20 -5.71
C PRO A 19 -12.20 6.74 -5.15
N ARG A 20 -12.88 5.98 -4.28
CA ARG A 20 -14.14 6.41 -3.65
C ARG A 20 -13.89 7.52 -2.64
N LEU A 21 -12.90 7.34 -1.76
CA LEU A 21 -12.53 8.34 -0.77
C LEU A 21 -12.04 9.63 -1.45
N ALA A 22 -11.22 9.52 -2.50
CA ALA A 22 -10.73 10.66 -3.27
C ALA A 22 -11.87 11.40 -3.97
N LYS A 23 -12.86 10.67 -4.52
CA LYS A 23 -14.06 11.27 -5.12
C LYS A 23 -14.93 12.00 -4.08
N GLN A 24 -15.04 11.45 -2.87
CA GLN A 24 -15.94 11.98 -1.84
C GLN A 24 -15.32 13.15 -1.05
N TRP A 25 -14.02 13.07 -0.73
CA TRP A 25 -13.35 13.98 0.20
C TRP A 25 -12.16 14.72 -0.43
N GLY A 26 -11.85 14.47 -1.70
CA GLY A 26 -10.67 15.01 -2.39
C GLY A 26 -9.45 14.09 -2.28
N GLU A 27 -8.47 14.30 -3.16
CA GLU A 27 -7.32 13.40 -3.30
C GLU A 27 -6.51 13.24 -2.01
N ILE A 28 -6.16 14.34 -1.33
CA ILE A 28 -5.29 14.30 -0.15
C ILE A 28 -6.00 13.64 1.05
N PRO A 29 -7.23 14.03 1.44
CA PRO A 29 -7.95 13.33 2.51
C PRO A 29 -8.21 11.86 2.16
N GLY A 30 -8.54 11.57 0.91
CA GLY A 30 -8.76 10.18 0.47
C GLY A 30 -7.50 9.32 0.52
N LEU A 31 -6.36 9.88 0.11
CA LEU A 31 -5.06 9.23 0.22
C LEU A 31 -4.67 8.98 1.67
N LEU A 32 -4.83 9.99 2.53
CA LEU A 32 -4.51 9.87 3.95
C LEU A 32 -5.37 8.79 4.62
N THR A 33 -6.69 8.82 4.44
CA THR A 33 -7.59 7.82 5.03
C THR A 33 -7.30 6.42 4.50
N SER A 34 -7.13 6.25 3.18
CA SER A 34 -6.80 4.93 2.62
C SER A 34 -5.47 4.41 3.15
N THR A 35 -4.47 5.28 3.34
CA THR A 35 -3.16 4.91 3.88
C THR A 35 -3.26 4.52 5.36
N LEU A 36 -3.99 5.30 6.16
CA LEU A 36 -4.22 4.99 7.57
C LEU A 36 -4.91 3.63 7.74
N LEU A 37 -5.95 3.35 6.97
CA LEU A 37 -6.65 2.07 7.02
C LEU A 37 -5.74 0.90 6.61
N PHE A 38 -4.90 1.11 5.59
CA PHE A 38 -3.89 0.13 5.20
C PHE A 38 -2.92 -0.15 6.35
N THR A 39 -2.34 0.89 6.97
CA THR A 39 -1.42 0.77 8.11
C THR A 39 -2.07 0.11 9.33
N VAL A 40 -3.35 0.38 9.61
CA VAL A 40 -4.08 -0.25 10.73
C VAL A 40 -4.21 -1.76 10.55
N LEU A 41 -4.32 -2.27 9.32
CA LEU A 41 -4.31 -3.72 9.10
C LEU A 41 -2.93 -4.37 9.34
N HIS A 42 -1.89 -3.55 9.51
CA HIS A 42 -0.50 -3.98 9.72
C HIS A 42 -0.02 -3.76 11.17
N LEU A 43 -0.93 -3.56 12.13
CA LEU A 43 -0.56 -3.33 13.55
C LEU A 43 0.35 -4.39 14.17
N ARG A 44 0.35 -5.61 13.62
CA ARG A 44 1.21 -6.71 14.07
C ARG A 44 2.69 -6.51 13.72
N ASP A 45 3.00 -5.64 12.76
CA ASP A 45 4.37 -5.36 12.31
C ASP A 45 5.09 -4.34 13.22
N GLY A 46 4.41 -3.84 14.26
CA GLY A 46 4.99 -3.08 15.37
C GLY A 46 5.92 -1.94 14.94
N PRO A 47 7.25 -2.06 15.13
CA PRO A 47 8.21 -1.01 14.80
C PRO A 47 8.24 -0.64 13.31
N PHE A 48 7.74 -1.49 12.41
CA PHE A 48 7.70 -1.20 10.97
C PHE A 48 6.51 -0.34 10.54
N LEU A 49 5.56 -0.05 11.44
CA LEU A 49 4.35 0.73 11.12
C LEU A 49 4.61 2.09 10.45
N PRO A 50 5.58 2.92 10.87
CA PRO A 50 5.87 4.18 10.20
C PRO A 50 6.30 3.98 8.74
N LEU A 51 7.05 2.91 8.48
CA LEU A 51 7.52 2.57 7.14
C LEU A 51 6.38 2.05 6.26
N ILE A 52 5.50 1.22 6.83
CA ILE A 52 4.29 0.72 6.15
C ILE A 52 3.35 1.87 5.79
N PHE A 53 3.19 2.87 6.66
CA PHE A 53 2.45 4.09 6.33
C PHE A 53 3.06 4.83 5.14
N LEU A 54 4.38 5.04 5.16
CA LEU A 54 5.08 5.69 4.06
C LEU A 54 4.90 4.95 2.73
N TYR A 55 5.06 3.62 2.74
CA TYR A 55 4.81 2.79 1.55
C TYR A 55 3.37 2.86 1.09
N GLY A 56 2.42 2.77 2.03
CA GLY A 56 1.00 2.88 1.72
C GLY A 56 0.64 4.22 1.05
N TRP A 57 1.28 5.31 1.50
CA TRP A 57 1.16 6.64 0.92
C TRP A 57 1.73 6.69 -0.51
N VAL A 58 2.94 6.16 -0.71
CA VAL A 58 3.59 6.12 -2.03
C VAL A 58 2.77 5.29 -3.02
N PHE A 59 2.25 4.12 -2.61
CA PHE A 59 1.41 3.28 -3.46
C PHE A 59 0.12 3.98 -3.85
N GLY A 60 -0.55 4.63 -2.89
CA GLY A 60 -1.76 5.41 -3.14
C GLY A 60 -1.50 6.62 -4.05
N TRP A 61 -0.40 7.33 -3.84
CA TRP A 61 0.02 8.43 -4.71
C TRP A 61 0.31 7.93 -6.14
N ALA A 62 1.03 6.82 -6.30
CA ALA A 62 1.30 6.22 -7.60
C ALA A 62 0.00 5.83 -8.32
N ARG A 63 -0.99 5.28 -7.60
CA ARG A 63 -2.33 5.00 -8.11
C ARG A 63 -3.03 6.27 -8.60
N LEU A 64 -3.04 7.35 -7.81
CA LEU A 64 -3.69 8.62 -8.18
C LEU A 64 -3.05 9.25 -9.43
N ARG A 65 -1.73 9.20 -9.55
CA ARG A 65 -1.01 9.80 -10.68
C ARG A 65 -1.12 8.99 -11.97
N SER A 66 -1.07 7.66 -11.86
CA SER A 66 -1.07 6.78 -13.03
C SER A 66 -2.46 6.34 -13.48
N GLY A 67 -3.48 6.45 -12.61
CA GLY A 67 -4.82 5.90 -12.87
C GLY A 67 -4.86 4.37 -12.96
N SER A 68 -3.75 3.66 -12.68
CA SER A 68 -3.62 2.20 -12.80
C SER A 68 -3.28 1.56 -11.45
N ILE A 69 -3.83 0.37 -11.18
CA ILE A 69 -3.46 -0.42 -9.99
C ILE A 69 -2.15 -1.17 -10.23
N VAL A 70 -1.74 -1.33 -11.49
CA VAL A 70 -0.53 -2.08 -11.86
C VAL A 70 0.72 -1.35 -11.36
N SER A 71 0.72 -0.02 -11.41
CA SER A 71 1.83 0.80 -10.90
C SER A 71 2.03 0.65 -9.40
N SER A 72 0.94 0.72 -8.62
CA SER A 72 0.99 0.55 -7.17
C SER A 72 1.32 -0.89 -6.78
N ALA A 73 0.76 -1.88 -7.49
CA ALA A 73 1.10 -3.30 -7.30
C ALA A 73 2.56 -3.63 -7.63
N ALA A 74 3.12 -3.06 -8.70
CA ALA A 74 4.53 -3.24 -9.01
C ALA A 74 5.44 -2.71 -7.90
N LEU A 75 5.17 -1.50 -7.40
CA LEU A 75 5.90 -0.92 -6.27
C LEU A 75 5.76 -1.78 -5.00
N HIS A 76 4.56 -2.25 -4.70
CA HIS A 76 4.31 -3.09 -3.55
C HIS A 76 5.06 -4.42 -3.64
N MET A 77 5.05 -5.09 -4.79
CA MET A 77 5.80 -6.33 -5.00
C MET A 77 7.31 -6.13 -4.85
N VAL A 78 7.86 -5.00 -5.32
CA VAL A 78 9.28 -4.67 -5.13
C VAL A 78 9.60 -4.49 -3.66
N VAL A 79 8.83 -3.68 -2.93
CA VAL A 79 9.03 -3.45 -1.48
C VAL A 79 8.96 -4.77 -0.71
N ASN A 80 7.97 -5.61 -1.00
CA ASN A 80 7.83 -6.91 -0.34
C ASN A 80 9.00 -7.85 -0.66
N SER A 81 9.50 -7.84 -1.90
CA SER A 81 10.65 -8.67 -2.30
C SER A 81 11.94 -8.23 -1.61
N VAL A 82 12.16 -6.91 -1.47
CA VAL A 82 13.30 -6.36 -0.73
C VAL A 82 13.21 -6.73 0.75
N ALA A 83 12.03 -6.56 1.37
CA ALA A 83 11.82 -6.92 2.77
C ALA A 83 12.06 -8.42 3.01
N ALA A 84 11.49 -9.28 2.17
CA ALA A 84 11.69 -10.73 2.25
C ALA A 84 13.17 -11.12 2.13
N THR A 85 13.89 -10.51 1.19
CA THR A 85 15.33 -10.75 1.01
C THR A 85 16.12 -10.30 2.25
N GLY A 86 15.82 -9.12 2.79
CA GLY A 86 16.46 -8.62 4.01
C GLY A 86 16.24 -9.55 5.21
N ILE A 87 15.01 -10.04 5.39
CA ILE A 87 14.68 -11.02 6.45
C ILE A 87 15.45 -12.34 6.26
N LEU A 88 15.65 -12.80 5.02
CA LEU A 88 16.40 -14.02 4.73
C LEU A 88 17.89 -13.86 5.00
N LEU A 89 18.47 -12.70 4.69
CA LEU A 89 19.89 -12.39 4.92
C LEU A 89 20.21 -12.06 6.38
N SER A 90 19.21 -11.69 7.18
CA SER A 90 19.36 -11.40 8.62
C SER A 90 19.22 -12.65 9.51
N ARG A 91 19.07 -13.84 8.92
CA ARG A 91 19.07 -15.12 9.62
C ARG A 91 20.45 -15.75 9.59
#